data_AF-A0A2E6AG96-F1
#
_entry.id   AF-A0A2E6AG96-F1
#
_cell.length_a   1.000
_cell.length_b   1.000
_cell.length_c   1.000
_cell.angle_alpha   90.00
_cell.angle_beta   90.00
_cell.angle_gamma   90.00
#
_symmetry.space_group_name_H-M   'P 1'
#
loop_
_entity.id
_entity.type
_entity.pdbx_description
1 polymer ?
#
loop_
_entity_poly.entity_id
_entity_poly.type
_entity_poly.pdbx_seq_one_letter_code
_entity_poly.pdbx_strand_id
1 'polypeptide(L)'
;MSTATETKSKLSIVEAGVLLPTVIVGLCLLLPSLPAARERARSQLCRTNLRRFDLAAKQYMDKNKKPLDPVTWTLDLLPLIQNIYGADETDLKISGSPSRPNYMTCPSRQINGNEDDRTQVPHYELIVDSTEGMNWRNVKWRFRDRPRDLSDDNRIWYVGVTFTFAEADQQLRNQPGPHLNGRYNQSDAHGNPVLLPQP
;
A
#
# COMPACT_ATOMS: atom_id res chain seq x y z
N MET A 1 -13.38 -17.63 45.00
CA MET A 1 -12.91 -18.81 44.23
C MET A 1 -14.12 -19.43 43.57
N SER A 2 -14.30 -19.23 42.25
CA SER A 2 -15.43 -19.78 41.50
C SER A 2 -14.94 -20.95 40.67
N THR A 3 -15.38 -22.15 41.00
CA THR A 3 -15.04 -23.39 40.29
C THR A 3 -15.94 -23.51 39.06
N ALA A 4 -15.36 -23.34 37.87
CA ALA A 4 -16.03 -23.62 36.60
C ALA A 4 -16.19 -25.14 36.44
N THR A 5 -17.42 -25.60 36.40
CA THR A 5 -17.79 -26.99 36.11
C THR A 5 -17.63 -27.24 34.61
N GLU A 6 -16.63 -28.04 34.26
CA GLU A 6 -16.34 -28.50 32.89
C GLU A 6 -17.38 -29.55 32.47
N THR A 7 -18.44 -29.11 31.79
CA THR A 7 -19.43 -30.01 31.18
C THR A 7 -18.84 -30.66 29.93
N LYS A 8 -18.32 -31.88 30.06
CA LYS A 8 -17.93 -32.73 28.93
C LYS A 8 -19.18 -33.29 28.23
N SER A 9 -19.62 -32.65 27.17
CA SER A 9 -20.63 -33.18 26.24
C SER A 9 -20.04 -34.36 25.46
N LYS A 10 -20.57 -35.57 25.70
CA LYS A 10 -20.24 -36.77 24.92
C LYS A 10 -20.92 -36.68 23.55
N LEU A 11 -20.18 -36.27 22.52
CA LEU A 11 -20.66 -36.28 21.14
C LEU A 11 -20.89 -37.73 20.69
N SER A 12 -22.06 -38.04 20.16
CA SER A 12 -22.35 -39.37 19.62
C SER A 12 -21.53 -39.63 18.34
N ILE A 13 -21.07 -40.86 18.12
CA ILE A 13 -20.33 -41.25 16.90
C ILE A 13 -21.13 -40.89 15.64
N VAL A 14 -22.44 -41.09 15.68
CA VAL A 14 -23.34 -40.79 14.55
C VAL A 14 -23.42 -39.28 14.30
N GLU A 15 -23.50 -38.48 15.36
CA GLU A 15 -23.55 -37.02 15.27
C GLU A 15 -22.23 -36.45 14.73
N ALA A 16 -21.09 -36.96 15.19
CA ALA A 16 -19.78 -36.63 14.65
C ALA A 16 -19.69 -36.96 13.15
N GLY A 17 -20.23 -38.12 12.75
CA GLY A 17 -20.21 -38.60 11.36
C GLY A 17 -21.00 -37.73 10.38
N VAL A 18 -22.05 -37.03 10.84
CA VAL A 18 -22.82 -36.10 9.99
C VAL A 18 -22.25 -34.67 10.06
N LEU A 19 -21.79 -34.24 11.23
CA LEU A 19 -21.31 -32.88 11.44
C LEU A 19 -19.99 -32.61 10.72
N LEU A 20 -19.02 -33.52 10.81
CA LEU A 20 -17.69 -33.31 10.22
C LEU A 20 -17.76 -33.10 8.69
N PRO A 21 -18.43 -33.98 7.91
CA PRO A 21 -18.53 -33.80 6.46
C PRO A 21 -19.23 -32.49 6.10
N THR A 22 -20.28 -32.11 6.83
CA THR A 22 -21.01 -30.87 6.55
C THR A 22 -20.14 -29.63 6.76
N VAL A 23 -19.34 -29.60 7.84
CA VAL A 23 -18.38 -28.51 8.10
C VAL A 23 -17.26 -28.50 7.05
N ILE A 24 -16.72 -29.67 6.68
CA ILE A 24 -15.68 -29.78 5.64
C ILE A 24 -16.20 -29.27 4.30
N VAL A 25 -17.38 -29.71 3.86
CA VAL A 25 -18.01 -29.25 2.62
C VAL A 25 -18.25 -27.74 2.68
N GLY A 26 -18.75 -27.22 3.80
CA GLY A 26 -18.93 -25.78 4.01
C GLY A 26 -17.62 -25.00 3.88
N LEU A 27 -16.54 -25.47 4.50
CA LEU A 27 -15.22 -24.83 4.38
C LEU A 27 -14.68 -24.91 2.96
N CYS A 28 -14.78 -26.05 2.28
CA CYS A 28 -14.35 -26.23 0.90
C CYS A 28 -15.03 -25.25 -0.06
N LEU A 29 -16.32 -24.97 0.14
CA LEU A 29 -17.06 -23.99 -0.66
C LEU A 29 -16.64 -22.54 -0.39
N LEU A 30 -16.11 -22.24 0.80
CA LEU A 30 -15.67 -20.89 1.18
C LEU A 30 -14.24 -20.57 0.75
N LEU A 31 -13.34 -21.57 0.71
CA LEU A 31 -11.93 -21.41 0.35
C LEU A 31 -11.66 -20.63 -0.96
N PRO A 32 -12.36 -20.85 -2.09
CA PRO A 32 -12.04 -20.14 -3.34
C PRO A 32 -12.32 -18.64 -3.28
N SER A 33 -13.18 -18.19 -2.34
CA SER A 33 -13.51 -16.77 -2.18
C SER A 33 -12.44 -15.99 -1.39
N LEU A 34 -11.65 -16.67 -0.56
CA LEU A 34 -10.69 -16.04 0.33
C LEU A 34 -9.56 -15.30 -0.40
N PRO A 35 -8.93 -15.84 -1.47
CA PRO A 35 -7.89 -15.12 -2.20
C PRO A 35 -8.42 -13.80 -2.80
N ALA A 36 -9.61 -13.83 -3.39
CA ALA A 36 -10.23 -12.63 -3.98
C ALA A 36 -10.59 -11.58 -2.91
N ALA A 37 -11.11 -12.02 -1.76
CA ALA A 37 -11.40 -11.13 -0.63
C ALA A 37 -10.12 -10.50 -0.05
N ARG A 38 -9.06 -11.29 0.12
CA ARG A 38 -7.75 -10.82 0.60
C ARG A 38 -7.14 -9.80 -0.34
N GLU A 39 -7.18 -10.02 -1.65
CA GLU A 39 -6.69 -9.02 -2.60
C GLU A 39 -7.50 -7.72 -2.54
N ARG A 40 -8.83 -7.80 -2.46
CA ARG A 40 -9.67 -6.60 -2.33
C ARG A 40 -9.30 -5.79 -1.09
N ALA A 41 -9.07 -6.47 0.03
CA ALA A 41 -8.61 -5.83 1.26
C ALA A 41 -7.22 -5.18 1.08
N ARG A 42 -6.26 -5.88 0.46
CA ARG A 42 -4.91 -5.34 0.19
C ARG A 42 -4.94 -4.14 -0.76
N SER A 43 -5.74 -4.20 -1.83
CA SER A 43 -5.94 -3.07 -2.74
C SER A 43 -6.57 -1.88 -2.03
N GLN A 44 -7.56 -2.12 -1.16
CA GLN A 44 -8.18 -1.06 -0.35
C GLN A 44 -7.16 -0.39 0.59
N LEU A 45 -6.23 -1.15 1.17
CA LEU A 45 -5.13 -0.59 1.95
C LEU A 45 -4.17 0.23 1.08
N CYS A 46 -3.78 -0.23 -0.12
CA CYS A 46 -2.93 0.58 -1.02
C CYS A 46 -3.62 1.90 -1.39
N ARG A 47 -4.93 1.88 -1.67
CA ARG A 47 -5.72 3.08 -1.94
C ARG A 47 -5.80 4.03 -0.75
N THR A 48 -5.92 3.47 0.45
CA THR A 48 -5.90 4.25 1.68
C THR A 48 -4.56 4.98 1.80
N ASN A 49 -3.43 4.29 1.60
CA ASN A 49 -2.09 4.90 1.62
C ASN A 49 -1.95 6.03 0.59
N LEU A 50 -2.41 5.82 -0.65
CA LEU A 50 -2.42 6.86 -1.69
C LEU A 50 -3.18 8.11 -1.27
N ARG A 51 -4.33 7.94 -0.62
CA ARG A 51 -5.09 9.06 -0.06
C ARG A 51 -4.34 9.77 1.08
N ARG A 52 -3.56 9.03 1.89
CA ARG A 52 -2.69 9.63 2.93
C ARG A 52 -1.63 10.52 2.30
N PHE A 53 -0.97 10.04 1.24
CA PHE A 53 0.04 10.82 0.51
C PHE A 53 -0.56 12.07 -0.10
N ASP A 54 -1.72 11.97 -0.75
CA ASP A 54 -2.36 13.13 -1.37
C ASP A 54 -2.75 14.20 -0.34
N LEU A 55 -3.35 13.79 0.78
CA LEU A 55 -3.69 14.72 1.85
C LEU A 55 -2.44 15.37 2.48
N ALA A 56 -1.39 14.58 2.71
CA ALA A 56 -0.14 15.09 3.24
C ALA A 56 0.54 16.05 2.26
N ALA A 57 0.52 15.76 0.95
CA ALA A 57 1.06 16.63 -0.08
C ALA A 57 0.34 17.99 -0.11
N LYS A 58 -1.00 17.98 -0.07
CA LYS A 58 -1.80 19.21 0.02
C LYS A 58 -1.39 20.05 1.22
N GLN A 59 -1.35 19.43 2.41
CA GLN A 59 -0.94 20.12 3.63
C GLN A 59 0.51 20.63 3.57
N TYR A 60 1.43 19.86 2.97
CA TYR A 60 2.81 20.25 2.80
C TYR A 60 2.94 21.50 1.93
N MET A 61 2.31 21.51 0.75
CA MET A 61 2.38 22.64 -0.18
C MET A 61 1.66 23.86 0.38
N ASP A 62 0.54 23.68 1.07
CA ASP A 62 -0.16 24.76 1.75
C ASP A 62 0.66 25.36 2.89
N LYS A 63 1.39 24.54 3.66
CA LYS A 63 2.23 25.01 4.77
C LYS A 63 3.52 25.69 4.28
N ASN A 64 4.21 25.08 3.33
CA ASN A 64 5.54 25.51 2.90
C ASN A 64 5.53 26.44 1.68
N LYS A 65 4.39 26.60 1.00
CA LYS A 65 4.23 27.46 -0.19
C LYS A 65 5.21 27.13 -1.31
N LYS A 66 5.59 25.85 -1.42
CA LYS A 66 6.52 25.31 -2.42
C LYS A 66 6.04 23.92 -2.85
N PRO A 67 6.34 23.49 -4.10
CA PRO A 67 6.02 22.13 -4.53
C PRO A 67 6.82 21.07 -3.76
N LEU A 68 6.39 19.82 -3.87
CA LEU A 68 7.18 18.69 -3.36
C LEU A 68 8.49 18.56 -4.14
N ASP A 69 9.56 18.25 -3.42
CA ASP A 69 10.83 17.90 -4.03
C ASP A 69 10.72 16.49 -4.64
N PRO A 70 11.02 16.30 -5.94
CA PRO A 70 10.95 15.00 -6.61
C PRO A 70 11.79 13.90 -5.95
N VAL A 71 12.89 14.25 -5.27
CA VAL A 71 13.83 13.30 -4.67
C VAL A 71 13.48 13.04 -3.21
N THR A 72 13.03 14.05 -2.47
CA THR A 72 12.81 13.93 -1.01
C THR A 72 11.35 13.96 -0.58
N TRP A 73 10.39 13.82 -1.51
CA TRP A 73 8.95 13.87 -1.17
C TRP A 73 8.56 12.88 -0.06
N THR A 74 9.18 11.70 0.01
CA THR A 74 8.87 10.69 1.04
C THR A 74 9.23 11.18 2.45
N LEU A 75 10.34 11.89 2.60
CA LEU A 75 10.77 12.51 3.86
C LEU A 75 9.92 13.75 4.20
N ASP A 76 9.60 14.55 3.19
CA ASP A 76 8.78 15.76 3.32
C ASP A 76 7.37 15.47 3.85
N LEU A 77 6.78 14.35 3.39
CA LEU A 77 5.44 13.93 3.80
C LEU A 77 5.41 13.15 5.12
N LEU A 78 6.54 12.55 5.52
CA LEU A 78 6.65 11.71 6.72
C LEU A 78 6.03 12.33 7.98
N PRO A 79 6.42 13.56 8.40
CA PRO A 79 5.88 14.15 9.64
C PRO A 79 4.38 14.45 9.54
N LEU A 80 3.86 14.74 8.35
CA LEU A 80 2.44 15.03 8.15
C LEU A 80 1.61 13.76 8.23
N ILE A 81 2.07 12.67 7.61
CA ILE A 81 1.37 11.38 7.66
C ILE A 81 1.34 10.84 9.10
N GLN A 82 2.46 10.94 9.82
CA GLN A 82 2.55 10.55 11.23
C GLN A 82 1.60 11.37 12.12
N ASN A 83 1.45 12.67 11.85
CA ASN A 83 0.52 13.52 12.58
C ASN A 83 -0.95 13.16 12.27
N ILE A 84 -1.31 12.96 11.00
CA ILE A 84 -2.69 12.68 10.60
C ILE A 84 -3.17 11.31 11.10
N TYR A 85 -2.32 10.28 11.07
CA TYR A 85 -2.73 8.90 11.28
C TYR A 85 -2.16 8.24 12.54
N GLY A 86 -1.39 9.00 13.33
CA GLY A 86 -0.63 8.49 14.47
C GLY A 86 0.72 7.92 14.04
N ALA A 87 1.76 8.21 14.82
CA ALA A 87 3.02 7.50 14.71
C ALA A 87 2.83 6.12 15.32
N ASP A 88 2.95 5.06 14.53
CA ASP A 88 3.26 3.75 15.11
C ASP A 88 4.69 3.86 15.64
N GLU A 89 4.86 4.01 16.96
CA GLU A 89 6.16 4.24 17.63
C GLU A 89 7.20 3.15 17.27
N THR A 90 6.74 1.99 16.77
CA THR A 90 7.59 0.89 16.33
C THR A 90 8.37 1.16 15.03
N ASP A 91 7.96 2.14 14.20
CA ASP A 91 8.58 2.41 12.89
C ASP A 91 9.80 3.37 12.97
N LEU A 92 10.10 3.96 14.15
CA LEU A 92 11.09 5.03 14.31
C LEU A 92 12.32 4.65 15.17
N LYS A 93 12.66 3.36 15.33
CA LYS A 93 13.92 3.00 16.00
C LYS A 93 15.13 3.34 15.12
N ILE A 94 15.60 4.57 15.28
CA ILE A 94 16.82 5.16 14.72
C ILE A 94 18.03 4.52 15.42
N SER A 95 18.54 3.44 14.84
CA SER A 95 19.93 3.01 15.00
C SER A 95 20.29 2.05 13.86
N GLY A 96 20.76 2.59 12.73
CA GLY A 96 21.39 1.81 11.65
C GLY A 96 20.82 2.03 10.25
N SER A 97 19.50 2.08 10.07
CA SER A 97 18.79 2.49 8.84
C SER A 97 17.30 2.55 9.19
N PRO A 98 16.58 3.64 8.93
CA PRO A 98 15.17 3.67 9.28
C PRO A 98 14.43 2.61 8.46
N SER A 99 13.65 1.77 9.12
CA SER A 99 12.80 0.79 8.43
C SER A 99 11.76 1.53 7.59
N ARG A 100 11.45 1.02 6.39
CA ARG A 100 10.39 1.60 5.56
C ARG A 100 9.07 1.57 6.32
N PRO A 101 8.38 2.70 6.51
CA PRO A 101 7.09 2.73 7.20
C PRO A 101 6.06 1.83 6.52
N ASN A 102 5.14 1.25 7.30
CA ASN A 102 4.14 0.32 6.76
C ASN A 102 3.28 0.95 5.63
N TYR A 103 2.97 2.24 5.72
CA TYR A 103 2.20 2.95 4.69
C TYR A 103 2.97 3.22 3.39
N MET A 104 4.31 3.08 3.39
CA MET A 104 5.15 3.11 2.19
C MET A 104 5.25 1.74 1.49
N THR A 105 4.57 0.73 2.04
CA THR A 105 4.51 -0.63 1.50
C THR A 105 3.11 -0.89 0.94
N CYS A 106 2.97 -1.19 -0.35
CA CYS A 106 1.70 -1.67 -0.90
C CYS A 106 1.47 -3.15 -0.52
N PRO A 107 0.39 -3.49 0.24
CA PRO A 107 0.16 -4.86 0.71
C PRO A 107 -0.17 -5.89 -0.38
N SER A 108 -0.41 -5.44 -1.61
CA SER A 108 -0.70 -6.33 -2.75
C SER A 108 0.59 -6.85 -3.42
N ARG A 109 1.74 -6.25 -3.10
CA ARG A 109 3.03 -6.77 -3.56
C ARG A 109 3.32 -8.06 -2.78
N GLN A 110 3.54 -9.16 -3.52
CA GLN A 110 4.02 -10.39 -2.91
C GLN A 110 5.47 -10.16 -2.52
N ILE A 111 5.72 -10.00 -1.21
CA ILE A 111 7.07 -10.07 -0.67
C ILE A 111 7.45 -11.54 -0.81
N ASN A 112 8.21 -11.87 -1.84
CA ASN A 112 8.80 -13.20 -1.94
C ASN A 112 9.63 -13.38 -0.67
N GLY A 113 9.42 -14.47 0.09
CA GLY A 113 9.92 -14.62 1.47
C GLY A 113 11.44 -14.53 1.69
N ASN A 114 12.22 -14.21 0.66
CA ASN A 114 13.65 -13.90 0.70
C ASN A 114 13.96 -12.40 0.68
N GLU A 115 12.97 -11.53 0.46
CA GLU A 115 13.12 -10.09 0.61
C GLU A 115 13.14 -9.74 2.10
N ASP A 116 14.33 -9.72 2.70
CA ASP A 116 14.63 -8.90 3.90
C ASP A 116 14.64 -7.38 3.52
N ASP A 117 13.77 -7.02 2.56
CA ASP A 117 13.72 -5.79 1.75
C ASP A 117 12.75 -4.78 2.36
N ARG A 118 12.88 -4.61 3.67
CA ARG A 118 12.28 -3.46 4.37
C ARG A 118 13.11 -2.19 4.15
N THR A 119 14.22 -2.27 3.42
CA THR A 119 15.22 -1.19 3.33
C THR A 119 15.34 -0.55 1.96
N GLN A 120 14.97 -1.20 0.85
CA GLN A 120 15.36 -0.68 -0.46
C GLN A 120 14.26 0.20 -1.04
N VAL A 121 13.19 -0.29 -1.67
CA VAL A 121 12.49 0.61 -2.62
C VAL A 121 11.13 1.14 -2.10
N PRO A 122 10.73 2.42 -2.30
CA PRO A 122 9.36 2.81 -1.98
C PRO A 122 8.37 2.15 -2.96
N HIS A 123 7.25 1.61 -2.47
CA HIS A 123 6.24 0.94 -3.32
C HIS A 123 5.30 1.93 -4.03
N TYR A 124 5.56 3.23 -3.87
CA TYR A 124 4.77 4.30 -4.44
C TYR A 124 5.68 5.29 -5.16
N GLU A 125 5.13 5.94 -6.17
CA GLU A 125 5.81 6.95 -6.98
C GLU A 125 4.95 8.22 -7.05
N LEU A 126 5.63 9.35 -7.19
CA LEU A 126 5.05 10.66 -7.42
C LEU A 126 5.04 10.92 -8.92
N ILE A 127 3.88 11.24 -9.48
CA ILE A 127 3.75 11.74 -10.85
C ILE A 127 3.50 13.22 -10.72
N VAL A 128 4.35 14.07 -11.31
CA VAL A 128 4.25 15.52 -11.18
C VAL A 128 4.51 16.20 -12.52
N ASP A 129 3.81 17.30 -12.78
CA ASP A 129 4.18 18.20 -13.88
C ASP A 129 5.53 18.87 -13.56
N SER A 130 6.30 19.28 -14.57
CA SER A 130 7.61 19.93 -14.37
C SER A 130 7.52 21.02 -13.29
N THR A 131 8.34 20.91 -12.25
CA THR A 131 8.34 21.84 -11.12
C THR A 131 9.10 23.13 -11.43
N GLU A 132 9.81 23.18 -12.55
CA GLU A 132 10.67 24.31 -12.91
C GLU A 132 9.84 25.55 -13.26
N GLY A 133 9.93 26.59 -12.42
CA GLY A 133 9.25 27.87 -12.62
C GLY A 133 7.72 27.87 -12.40
N MET A 134 7.11 26.74 -12.03
CA MET A 134 5.67 26.68 -11.77
C MET A 134 5.31 27.23 -10.39
N ASN A 135 4.19 27.96 -10.34
CA ASN A 135 3.54 28.32 -9.08
C ASN A 135 3.03 27.04 -8.40
N TRP A 136 3.39 26.83 -7.12
CA TRP A 136 2.98 25.65 -6.33
C TRP A 136 1.47 25.39 -6.35
N ARG A 137 0.63 26.42 -6.55
CA ARG A 137 -0.84 26.29 -6.66
C ARG A 137 -1.30 25.61 -7.95
N ASN A 138 -0.48 25.62 -8.99
CA ASN A 138 -0.81 25.13 -10.32
C ASN A 138 -0.10 23.80 -10.64
N VAL A 139 0.76 23.33 -9.75
CA VAL A 139 1.44 22.04 -9.93
C VAL A 139 0.41 20.93 -9.84
N LYS A 140 0.35 20.08 -10.87
CA LYS A 140 -0.44 18.86 -10.83
C LYS A 140 0.44 17.73 -10.32
N TRP A 141 -0.09 16.95 -9.38
CA TRP A 141 0.56 15.74 -8.91
C TRP A 141 -0.44 14.59 -8.82
N ARG A 142 0.08 13.36 -8.80
CA ARG A 142 -0.63 12.14 -8.45
C ARG A 142 0.34 11.19 -7.76
N PHE A 143 -0.15 10.39 -6.83
CA PHE A 143 0.60 9.25 -6.32
C PHE A 143 0.11 8.00 -7.02
N ARG A 144 1.02 7.08 -7.32
CA ARG A 144 0.68 5.77 -7.91
C ARG A 144 1.45 4.67 -7.21
N ASP A 145 0.91 3.47 -7.20
CA ASP A 145 1.69 2.28 -6.84
C ASP A 145 2.71 1.94 -7.92
N ARG A 146 3.83 1.34 -7.52
CA ARG A 146 4.89 0.97 -8.45
C ARG A 146 4.63 -0.39 -9.14
N PRO A 147 5.20 -0.61 -10.33
CA PRO A 147 5.16 -1.90 -11.02
C PRO A 147 5.65 -3.04 -10.12
N ARG A 148 5.23 -4.27 -10.46
CA ARG A 148 5.57 -5.46 -9.68
C ARG A 148 7.09 -5.72 -9.63
N ASP A 149 7.75 -5.51 -10.76
CA ASP A 149 9.18 -5.76 -10.93
C ASP A 149 9.99 -4.50 -10.65
N LEU A 150 10.85 -4.59 -9.63
CA LEU A 150 11.76 -3.54 -9.19
C LEU A 150 13.20 -4.08 -9.07
N SER A 151 13.53 -5.21 -9.72
CA SER A 151 14.78 -5.94 -9.53
C SER A 151 16.04 -5.09 -9.67
N ASP A 152 15.97 -4.03 -10.47
CA ASP A 152 17.12 -3.19 -10.82
C ASP A 152 17.18 -1.90 -9.99
N ASP A 153 16.26 -1.71 -9.04
CA ASP A 153 16.15 -0.48 -8.27
C ASP A 153 16.83 -0.60 -6.90
N ASN A 154 18.06 -0.10 -6.81
CA ASN A 154 18.82 -0.07 -5.56
C ASN A 154 18.57 1.19 -4.71
N ARG A 155 17.51 1.96 -5.00
CA ARG A 155 17.16 3.12 -4.17
C ARG A 155 16.75 2.68 -2.78
N ILE A 156 16.96 3.56 -1.81
CA ILE A 156 16.45 3.48 -0.44
C ILE A 156 15.06 4.12 -0.35
N TRP A 157 14.23 3.69 0.61
CA TRP A 157 12.80 4.00 0.58
C TRP A 157 12.50 5.50 0.74
N TYR A 158 13.43 6.22 1.36
CA TYR A 158 13.35 7.66 1.58
C TYR A 158 13.87 8.49 0.38
N VAL A 159 14.32 7.83 -0.69
CA VAL A 159 14.53 8.47 -1.99
C VAL A 159 13.27 8.25 -2.82
N GLY A 160 12.51 9.32 -2.98
CA GLY A 160 11.29 9.35 -3.77
C GLY A 160 11.53 8.95 -5.22
N VAL A 161 10.62 8.15 -5.76
CA VAL A 161 10.57 7.89 -7.21
C VAL A 161 9.59 8.88 -7.80
N THR A 162 10.03 9.61 -8.82
CA THR A 162 9.20 10.62 -9.49
C THR A 162 9.22 10.44 -11.00
N PHE A 163 8.07 10.65 -11.62
CA PHE A 163 7.88 10.63 -13.06
C PHE A 163 7.12 11.88 -13.52
N THR A 164 7.34 12.28 -14.76
CA THR A 164 6.41 13.14 -15.49
C THR A 164 5.17 12.34 -15.89
N PHE A 165 4.07 13.02 -16.22
CA PHE A 165 2.87 12.34 -16.73
C PHE A 165 3.13 11.52 -17.99
N ALA A 166 4.00 12.00 -18.89
CA ALA A 166 4.35 11.29 -20.12
C ALA A 166 5.10 9.98 -19.85
N GLU A 167 6.09 10.00 -18.95
CA GLU A 167 6.82 8.80 -18.54
C GLU A 167 5.91 7.82 -17.78
N ALA A 168 5.04 8.36 -16.91
CA ALA A 168 4.07 7.58 -16.18
C ALA A 168 3.10 6.84 -17.10
N ASP A 169 2.66 7.48 -18.20
CA ASP A 169 1.81 6.86 -19.22
C ASP A 169 2.58 5.81 -20.05
N GLN A 170 3.86 6.05 -20.33
CA GLN A 170 4.71 5.06 -21.01
C GLN A 170 4.90 3.81 -20.14
N GLN A 171 5.10 3.98 -18.84
CA GLN A 171 5.21 2.87 -17.90
C GLN A 171 3.93 2.02 -17.85
N LEU A 172 2.75 2.66 -17.80
CA LEU A 172 1.46 1.95 -17.82
C LEU A 172 1.29 1.01 -19.03
N ARG A 173 1.86 1.39 -20.17
CA ARG A 173 1.82 0.59 -21.41
C ARG A 173 2.79 -0.57 -21.38
N ASN A 174 3.91 -0.43 -20.69
CA ASN A 174 5.04 -1.34 -20.80
C ASN A 174 5.15 -2.32 -19.61
N GLN A 175 4.52 -2.01 -18.48
CA GLN A 175 4.71 -2.76 -17.24
C GLN A 175 3.37 -3.09 -16.55
N PRO A 176 3.20 -4.31 -16.03
CA PRO A 176 2.06 -4.66 -15.21
C PRO A 176 2.17 -4.03 -13.81
N GLY A 177 1.05 -3.47 -13.36
CA GLY A 177 0.88 -2.99 -12.00
C GLY A 177 0.93 -4.14 -10.97
N PRO A 178 1.06 -3.81 -9.69
CA PRO A 178 1.34 -4.81 -8.66
C PRO A 178 0.10 -5.67 -8.32
N HIS A 179 -1.10 -5.21 -8.67
CA HIS A 179 -2.38 -5.84 -8.32
C HIS A 179 -2.78 -7.01 -9.22
N LEU A 180 -3.84 -7.72 -8.83
CA LEU A 180 -4.50 -8.69 -9.72
C LEU A 180 -4.83 -8.06 -11.08
N ASN A 181 -4.57 -8.82 -12.14
CA ASN A 181 -4.74 -8.39 -13.54
C ASN A 181 -3.84 -7.22 -13.97
N GLY A 182 -2.70 -7.01 -13.30
CA GLY A 182 -1.70 -6.02 -13.71
C GLY A 182 -2.14 -4.57 -13.52
N ARG A 183 -3.14 -4.31 -12.66
CA ARG A 183 -3.71 -2.97 -12.48
C ARG A 183 -2.86 -2.10 -11.56
N TYR A 184 -2.98 -0.79 -11.75
CA TYR A 184 -2.42 0.23 -10.86
C TYR A 184 -3.54 0.90 -10.05
N ASN A 185 -3.25 1.29 -8.82
CA ASN A 185 -4.01 2.28 -8.07
C ASN A 185 -3.27 3.61 -8.13
N GLN A 186 -4.01 4.68 -8.42
CA GLN A 186 -3.47 6.03 -8.50
C GLN A 186 -4.38 7.00 -7.72
N SER A 187 -3.85 8.02 -7.08
CA SER A 187 -4.66 9.13 -6.60
C SER A 187 -5.08 10.00 -7.78
N ASP A 188 -6.33 10.46 -7.81
CA ASP A 188 -6.72 11.58 -8.68
C ASP A 188 -6.22 12.91 -8.09
N ALA A 189 -6.44 14.01 -8.82
CA ALA A 189 -6.09 15.36 -8.36
C ALA A 189 -6.88 15.80 -7.10
N HIS A 190 -7.91 15.04 -6.71
CA HIS A 190 -8.75 15.28 -5.55
C HIS A 190 -8.43 14.34 -4.38
N GLY A 191 -7.49 13.41 -4.54
CA GLY A 191 -7.12 12.40 -3.53
C GLY A 191 -8.02 11.17 -3.50
N ASN A 192 -8.92 11.00 -4.46
CA ASN A 192 -9.67 9.76 -4.61
C ASN A 192 -8.84 8.73 -5.37
N PRO A 193 -8.81 7.48 -4.90
CA PRO A 193 -8.12 6.42 -5.61
C PRO A 193 -8.88 6.03 -6.89
N VAL A 194 -8.17 6.00 -8.01
CA VAL A 194 -8.62 5.53 -9.32
C VAL A 194 -7.87 4.25 -9.66
N LEU A 195 -8.62 3.23 -10.09
CA LEU A 195 -8.04 2.04 -10.70
C LEU A 195 -7.75 2.33 -12.17
N LEU A 196 -6.50 2.15 -12.58
CA LEU A 196 -6.13 2.24 -13.99
C LEU A 196 -6.21 0.86 -14.63
N PRO A 197 -6.93 0.71 -15.76
CA PRO A 197 -6.88 -0.51 -16.54
C PRO A 197 -5.48 -0.66 -17.13
N GLN A 198 -5.06 -1.91 -17.36
CA GLN A 198 -4.00 -2.15 -18.32
C GLN A 198 -4.54 -1.81 -19.72
N PRO A 199 -3.76 -1.09 -20.55
CA PRO A 199 -4.13 -0.86 -21.94
C PRO A 199 -4.23 -2.16 -22.73
#